data_AF-A0A5C8MQQ1-F1
#
_entry.id   AF-A0A5C8MQQ1-F1
#
_cell.length_a   1.000
_cell.length_b   1.000
_cell.length_c   1.000
_cell.angle_alpha   90.00
_cell.angle_beta   90.00
_cell.angle_gamma   90.00
#
_symmetry.space_group_name_H-M   'P 1'
#
loop_
_entity.id
_entity.type
_entity.pdbx_description
1 polymer ?
#
loop_
_entity_poly.entity_id
_entity_poly.type
_entity_poly.pdbx_seq_one_letter_code
_entity_poly.pdbx_strand_id
1 'polypeptide(L)'
;VETIRRIGADQSHLKAVFAQNGAAIDSVGFGFGYLCDEIAPDAKVSVVGELMVNEWNNLRKPQLMICDVAVHECQLYDIRGMRDVRPLIASLPKDKRMLIMFREGTADALGLEAYKEEIYYTASVEEASRLCLDNRYVVLLDMPTSLEIIKMLLRSSLPARIYALFYQRETHFFRTLPTRDHFKWFYAFLRKKGVFNLAKYGGELARARGWTEETVRFMAKVFLELEFITQQDGVVSLVPQPAKRDLSESPTYRFKQAQFELENLFLYSTYEQLKRCLFEMKGSQTYEEANV
;
A
#
# COMPACT_ATOMS: atom_id res chain seq x y z
N VAL A 1 -10.54 16.27 -12.10
CA VAL A 1 -11.41 15.81 -13.21
C VAL A 1 -12.68 15.22 -12.61
N GLU A 2 -13.89 15.54 -13.08
CA GLU A 2 -15.12 14.92 -12.52
C GLU A 2 -15.43 13.58 -13.18
N THR A 3 -15.42 13.54 -14.51
CA THR A 3 -15.58 12.29 -15.28
C THR A 3 -14.63 12.28 -16.46
N ILE A 4 -14.15 11.09 -16.80
CA ILE A 4 -13.31 10.85 -17.97
C ILE A 4 -13.63 9.45 -18.49
N ARG A 5 -13.89 9.32 -19.79
CA ARG A 5 -14.17 8.03 -20.42
C ARG A 5 -13.85 8.03 -21.90
N ARG A 6 -13.56 6.84 -22.42
CA ARG A 6 -13.45 6.61 -23.86
C ARG A 6 -14.82 6.62 -24.52
N ILE A 7 -14.89 7.13 -25.74
CA ILE A 7 -16.07 7.12 -26.60
C ILE A 7 -15.65 6.75 -28.04
N GLY A 8 -16.64 6.41 -28.88
CA GLY A 8 -16.41 5.88 -30.23
C GLY A 8 -16.40 4.35 -30.25
N ALA A 9 -16.68 3.77 -31.43
CA ALA A 9 -16.74 2.31 -31.60
C ALA A 9 -15.37 1.64 -31.34
N ASP A 10 -14.29 2.35 -31.63
CA ASP A 10 -12.90 1.96 -31.44
C ASP A 10 -12.29 2.46 -30.12
N GLN A 11 -13.07 3.16 -29.28
CA GLN A 11 -12.63 3.81 -28.05
C GLN A 11 -11.47 4.82 -28.21
N SER A 12 -11.25 5.37 -29.41
CA SER A 12 -10.11 6.25 -29.69
C SER A 12 -10.29 7.68 -29.20
N HIS A 13 -11.50 8.07 -28.80
CA HIS A 13 -11.82 9.45 -28.45
C HIS A 13 -12.13 9.60 -26.95
N LEU A 14 -11.94 10.81 -26.43
CA LEU A 14 -12.15 11.17 -25.03
C LEU A 14 -13.45 11.95 -24.88
N LYS A 15 -14.25 11.59 -23.87
CA LYS A 15 -15.25 12.47 -23.29
C LYS A 15 -14.91 12.71 -21.84
N ALA A 16 -14.87 13.97 -21.43
CA ALA A 16 -14.56 14.37 -20.07
C ALA A 16 -15.50 15.47 -19.58
N VAL A 17 -15.63 15.57 -18.25
CA VAL A 17 -16.20 16.74 -17.59
C VAL A 17 -15.13 17.30 -16.66
N PHE A 18 -14.73 18.53 -16.93
CA PHE A 18 -13.81 19.28 -16.09
C PHE A 18 -14.60 20.28 -15.26
N ALA A 19 -14.28 20.36 -13.97
CA ALA A 19 -14.92 21.30 -13.06
C ALA A 19 -13.89 22.08 -12.26
N GLN A 20 -14.19 23.37 -12.07
CA GLN A 20 -13.39 24.29 -11.27
C GLN A 20 -14.31 25.39 -10.72
N ASN A 21 -14.12 25.76 -9.45
CA ASN A 21 -14.86 26.86 -8.80
C ASN A 21 -16.39 26.76 -8.91
N GLY A 22 -16.93 25.54 -8.83
CA GLY A 22 -18.38 25.29 -8.90
C GLY A 22 -18.99 25.33 -10.31
N ALA A 23 -18.17 25.57 -11.35
CA ALA A 23 -18.57 25.45 -12.75
C ALA A 23 -18.02 24.16 -13.34
N ALA A 24 -18.77 23.54 -14.26
CA ALA A 24 -18.37 22.36 -15.00
C ALA A 24 -18.60 22.55 -16.51
N ILE A 25 -17.72 21.96 -17.32
CA ILE A 25 -17.81 22.02 -18.79
C ILE A 25 -17.67 20.63 -19.41
N ASP A 26 -18.62 20.28 -20.27
CA ASP A 26 -18.54 19.10 -21.13
C ASP A 26 -17.37 19.27 -22.10
N SER A 27 -16.54 18.24 -22.24
CA SER A 27 -15.34 18.29 -23.08
C SER A 27 -15.21 17.04 -23.96
N VAL A 28 -14.73 17.23 -25.18
CA VAL A 28 -14.48 16.15 -26.14
C VAL A 28 -13.07 16.31 -26.70
N GLY A 29 -12.33 15.21 -26.82
CA GLY A 29 -11.03 15.18 -27.48
C GLY A 29 -10.96 14.04 -28.48
N PHE A 30 -10.83 14.36 -29.76
CA PHE A 30 -10.63 13.34 -30.80
C PHE A 30 -9.21 12.77 -30.74
N GLY A 31 -9.08 11.44 -30.78
CA GLY A 31 -7.79 10.74 -30.66
C GLY A 31 -7.21 10.69 -29.25
N PHE A 32 -7.85 11.31 -28.26
CA PHE A 32 -7.37 11.39 -26.88
C PHE A 32 -7.83 10.24 -25.97
N GLY A 33 -8.39 9.16 -26.51
CA GLY A 33 -8.89 8.02 -25.72
C GLY A 33 -7.84 7.34 -24.84
N TYR A 34 -6.55 7.43 -25.22
CA TYR A 34 -5.42 6.93 -24.45
C TYR A 34 -5.23 7.68 -23.11
N LEU A 35 -5.69 8.94 -23.01
CA LEU A 35 -5.54 9.72 -21.77
C LEU A 35 -6.28 9.11 -20.57
N CYS A 36 -7.26 8.23 -20.81
CA CYS A 36 -7.90 7.47 -19.73
C CYS A 36 -6.93 6.56 -18.96
N ASP A 37 -5.82 6.12 -19.58
CA ASP A 37 -4.77 5.34 -18.89
C ASP A 37 -3.65 6.24 -18.36
N GLU A 38 -3.51 7.46 -18.90
CA GLU A 38 -2.41 8.39 -18.60
C GLU A 38 -2.74 9.42 -17.50
N ILE A 39 -4.01 9.49 -17.07
CA ILE A 39 -4.52 10.39 -16.03
C ILE A 39 -5.08 9.56 -14.88
N ALA A 40 -4.46 9.68 -13.70
CA ALA A 40 -4.89 8.97 -12.50
C ALA A 40 -6.29 9.42 -12.02
N PRO A 41 -7.04 8.53 -11.36
CA PRO A 41 -8.31 8.90 -10.74
C PRO A 41 -8.05 10.01 -9.72
N ASP A 42 -8.76 11.13 -9.80
CA ASP A 42 -8.61 12.34 -8.97
C ASP A 42 -7.56 13.39 -9.39
N ALA A 43 -6.77 13.12 -10.44
CA ALA A 43 -5.71 14.03 -10.86
C ALA A 43 -6.25 15.43 -11.20
N LYS A 44 -5.48 16.45 -10.82
CA LYS A 44 -5.65 17.82 -11.29
C LYS A 44 -4.96 17.98 -12.63
N VAL A 45 -5.71 18.50 -13.59
CA VAL A 45 -5.26 18.67 -14.97
C VAL A 45 -5.31 20.14 -15.35
N SER A 46 -4.38 20.55 -16.20
CA SER A 46 -4.45 21.76 -17.01
C SER A 46 -4.89 21.34 -18.41
N VAL A 47 -5.89 22.03 -18.96
CA VAL A 47 -6.47 21.69 -20.26
C VAL A 47 -6.47 22.92 -21.14
N VAL A 48 -6.03 22.75 -22.38
CA VAL A 48 -6.12 23.77 -23.43
C VAL A 48 -7.09 23.25 -24.48
N GLY A 49 -7.99 24.12 -24.95
CA GLY A 49 -8.99 23.74 -25.92
C GLY A 49 -9.74 24.93 -26.51
N GLU A 50 -10.51 24.64 -27.55
CA GLU A 50 -11.39 25.61 -28.22
C GLU A 50 -12.80 25.51 -27.66
N LEU A 51 -13.40 26.65 -27.34
CA LEU A 51 -14.79 26.68 -26.88
C LEU A 51 -15.73 26.57 -28.08
N MET A 52 -16.60 25.57 -28.04
CA MET A 52 -17.61 25.31 -29.05
C MET A 52 -19.02 25.32 -28.46
N VAL A 53 -20.02 25.43 -29.32
CA VAL A 53 -21.43 25.23 -28.94
C VAL A 53 -21.87 23.88 -29.49
N ASN A 54 -22.19 22.95 -28.60
CA ASN A 54 -22.78 21.68 -28.97
C ASN A 54 -24.31 21.83 -29.03
N GLU A 55 -24.91 21.51 -30.18
CA GLU A 55 -26.35 21.61 -30.41
C GLU A 55 -26.94 20.22 -30.65
N TRP A 56 -27.82 19.79 -29.75
CA TRP A 56 -28.50 18.50 -29.86
C TRP A 56 -29.94 18.64 -29.37
N ASN A 57 -30.91 18.23 -30.19
CA ASN A 57 -32.34 18.30 -29.88
C ASN A 57 -32.79 19.70 -29.39
N ASN A 58 -32.38 20.76 -30.11
CA ASN A 58 -32.60 22.17 -29.77
C ASN A 58 -32.00 22.65 -28.43
N LEU A 59 -31.23 21.81 -27.73
CA LEU A 59 -30.45 22.21 -26.57
C LEU A 59 -29.05 22.61 -27.02
N ARG A 60 -28.64 23.81 -26.65
CA ARG A 60 -27.31 24.36 -26.91
C ARG A 60 -26.52 24.37 -25.61
N LYS A 61 -25.35 23.76 -25.59
CA LYS A 61 -24.46 23.75 -24.41
C LYS A 61 -23.03 24.15 -24.82
N PRO A 62 -22.33 24.93 -23.99
CA PRO A 62 -20.90 25.14 -24.17
C PRO A 62 -20.18 23.80 -24.03
N GLN A 63 -19.23 23.54 -24.92
CA GLN A 63 -18.40 22.35 -24.92
C GLN A 63 -16.96 22.75 -25.25
N LEU A 64 -15.99 22.20 -24.52
CA LEU A 64 -14.57 22.39 -24.81
C LEU A 64 -14.09 21.29 -25.77
N MET A 65 -13.58 21.67 -26.93
CA MET A 65 -12.80 20.77 -27.78
C MET A 65 -11.36 20.75 -27.28
N ILE A 66 -10.92 19.60 -26.76
CA ILE A 66 -9.61 19.44 -26.15
C ILE A 66 -8.53 19.47 -27.24
N CYS A 67 -7.56 20.36 -27.09
CA CYS A 67 -6.35 20.43 -27.90
C CYS A 67 -5.16 19.80 -27.18
N ASP A 68 -5.06 20.00 -25.86
CA ASP A 68 -3.96 19.45 -25.05
C ASP A 68 -4.36 19.31 -23.57
N VAL A 69 -3.69 18.39 -22.87
CA VAL A 69 -3.90 18.11 -21.44
C VAL A 69 -2.55 17.86 -20.77
N ALA A 70 -2.32 18.53 -19.63
CA ALA A 70 -1.14 18.33 -18.79
C ALA A 70 -1.53 17.97 -17.35
N VAL A 71 -0.72 17.13 -16.72
CA VAL A 71 -0.75 16.87 -15.28
C VAL A 71 0.59 17.33 -14.71
N HIS A 72 0.54 18.25 -13.74
CA HIS A 72 1.72 18.86 -13.13
C HIS A 72 2.06 18.30 -11.74
N GLU A 73 1.24 17.36 -11.26
CA GLU A 73 1.42 16.71 -9.96
C GLU A 73 1.84 15.25 -10.13
N CYS A 74 2.45 14.68 -9.08
CA CYS A 74 2.69 13.25 -9.04
C CYS A 74 1.36 12.50 -9.07
N GLN A 75 1.25 11.53 -9.97
CA GLN A 75 0.06 10.70 -10.10
C GLN A 75 0.22 9.40 -9.31
N LEU A 76 -0.85 8.93 -8.67
CA LEU A 76 -0.89 7.63 -8.01
C LEU A 76 -1.82 6.69 -8.79
N TYR A 77 -1.26 5.57 -9.22
CA TYR A 77 -2.00 4.45 -9.81
C TYR A 77 -2.05 3.33 -8.79
N ASP A 78 -3.25 3.11 -8.26
CA ASP A 78 -3.51 1.98 -7.38
C ASP A 78 -3.75 0.73 -8.22
N ILE A 79 -2.75 -0.15 -8.25
CA ILE A 79 -2.77 -1.42 -8.98
C ILE A 79 -2.73 -2.60 -8.02
N ARG A 80 -3.11 -2.38 -6.75
CA ARG A 80 -3.23 -3.44 -5.75
C ARG A 80 -4.26 -4.48 -6.22
N GLY A 81 -3.91 -5.76 -6.10
CA GLY A 81 -4.76 -6.87 -6.56
C GLY A 81 -4.67 -7.16 -8.07
N MET A 82 -3.82 -6.46 -8.83
CA MET A 82 -3.51 -6.80 -10.22
C MET A 82 -2.88 -8.20 -10.27
N ARG A 83 -3.50 -9.11 -11.04
CA ARG A 83 -3.06 -10.52 -11.14
C ARG A 83 -1.76 -10.69 -11.93
N ASP A 84 -1.61 -9.91 -12.99
CA ASP A 84 -0.42 -9.92 -13.85
C ASP A 84 -0.01 -8.48 -14.16
N VAL A 85 1.11 -8.05 -13.59
CA VAL A 85 1.63 -6.69 -13.72
C VAL A 85 2.54 -6.51 -14.96
N ARG A 86 2.95 -7.60 -15.62
CA ARG A 86 3.92 -7.56 -16.71
C ARG A 86 3.45 -6.73 -17.91
N PRO A 87 2.19 -6.81 -18.38
CA PRO A 87 1.72 -5.97 -19.48
C PRO A 87 1.77 -4.47 -19.17
N LEU A 88 1.45 -4.10 -17.93
CA LEU A 88 1.54 -2.71 -17.46
C LEU A 88 2.99 -2.24 -17.46
N ILE A 89 3.90 -3.00 -16.86
CA ILE A 89 5.33 -2.67 -16.82
C ILE A 89 5.89 -2.52 -18.24
N ALA A 90 5.50 -3.41 -19.16
CA ALA A 90 5.91 -3.39 -20.56
C ALA A 90 5.42 -2.14 -21.31
N SER A 91 4.23 -1.60 -20.96
CA SER A 91 3.68 -0.41 -21.61
C SER A 91 4.32 0.90 -21.13
N LEU A 92 4.98 0.90 -19.96
CA LEU A 92 5.66 2.11 -19.46
C LEU A 92 6.88 2.45 -20.32
N PRO A 93 7.21 3.75 -20.50
CA PRO A 93 8.43 4.19 -21.16
C PRO A 93 9.68 3.67 -20.44
N LYS A 94 10.54 2.94 -21.15
CA LYS A 94 11.73 2.29 -20.59
C LYS A 94 12.69 3.28 -19.91
N ASP A 95 12.82 4.48 -20.47
CA ASP A 95 13.70 5.54 -19.96
C ASP A 95 13.18 6.17 -18.66
N LYS A 96 11.87 6.07 -18.37
CA LYS A 96 11.25 6.61 -17.14
C LYS A 96 10.98 5.56 -16.09
N ARG A 97 10.82 4.30 -16.48
CA ARG A 97 10.42 3.19 -15.60
C ARG A 97 11.49 2.92 -14.53
N MET A 98 11.02 2.72 -13.30
CA MET A 98 11.85 2.35 -12.16
C MET A 98 11.07 1.36 -11.28
N LEU A 99 11.58 0.15 -11.12
CA LEU A 99 10.91 -0.90 -10.35
C LEU A 99 11.59 -1.02 -8.99
N ILE A 100 10.87 -0.77 -7.89
CA ILE A 100 11.43 -0.83 -6.54
C ILE A 100 10.88 -2.07 -5.85
N MET A 101 11.79 -2.91 -5.35
CA MET A 101 11.47 -4.06 -4.50
C MET A 101 12.14 -3.93 -3.14
N PHE A 102 11.44 -4.34 -2.09
CA PHE A 102 11.88 -4.30 -0.70
C PHE A 102 12.22 -5.69 -0.16
N ARG A 103 11.77 -6.76 -0.84
CA ARG A 103 12.00 -8.15 -0.44
C ARG A 103 12.67 -8.93 -1.57
N GLU A 104 13.60 -9.79 -1.20
CA GLU A 104 14.27 -10.69 -2.15
C GLU A 104 13.27 -11.68 -2.75
N GLY A 105 13.49 -12.03 -4.02
CA GLY A 105 12.65 -13.00 -4.75
C GLY A 105 11.30 -12.47 -5.24
N THR A 106 10.95 -11.19 -4.98
CA THR A 106 9.73 -10.57 -5.52
C THR A 106 9.77 -10.49 -7.05
N ALA A 107 10.92 -10.13 -7.62
CA ALA A 107 11.09 -10.06 -9.07
C ALA A 107 10.82 -11.42 -9.74
N ASP A 108 11.41 -12.50 -9.21
CA ASP A 108 11.21 -13.87 -9.70
C ASP A 108 9.76 -14.32 -9.53
N ALA A 109 9.16 -14.02 -8.37
CA ALA A 109 7.76 -14.37 -8.10
C ALA A 109 6.76 -13.67 -9.05
N LEU A 110 7.11 -12.50 -9.56
CA LEU A 110 6.34 -11.72 -10.53
C LEU A 110 6.76 -11.99 -11.99
N GLY A 111 7.78 -12.81 -12.23
CA GLY A 111 8.33 -13.10 -13.57
C GLY A 111 8.88 -11.85 -14.26
N LEU A 112 9.69 -11.07 -13.55
CA LEU A 112 10.26 -9.79 -13.99
C LEU A 112 11.74 -9.87 -14.38
N GLU A 113 12.24 -11.06 -14.73
CA GLU A 113 13.65 -11.31 -15.05
C GLU A 113 14.14 -10.44 -16.22
N ALA A 114 13.25 -10.14 -17.18
CA ALA A 114 13.53 -9.27 -18.32
C ALA A 114 13.84 -7.82 -17.93
N TYR A 115 13.48 -7.40 -16.71
CA TYR A 115 13.61 -6.04 -16.21
C TYR A 115 14.70 -5.87 -15.15
N LYS A 116 15.59 -6.86 -14.97
CA LYS A 116 16.62 -6.87 -13.90
C LYS A 116 17.44 -5.58 -13.77
N GLU A 117 17.76 -4.91 -14.88
CA GLU A 117 18.56 -3.68 -14.91
C GLU A 117 17.76 -2.43 -14.44
N GLU A 118 16.45 -2.59 -14.30
CA GLU A 118 15.50 -1.54 -13.94
C GLU A 118 14.91 -1.78 -12.53
N ILE A 119 15.34 -2.85 -11.87
CA ILE A 119 14.92 -3.26 -10.52
C ILE A 119 15.94 -2.76 -9.50
N TYR A 120 15.43 -2.06 -8.49
CA TYR A 120 16.18 -1.48 -7.40
C TYR A 120 15.75 -2.16 -6.10
N TYR A 121 16.64 -3.01 -5.57
CA TYR A 121 16.45 -3.58 -4.24
C TYR A 121 16.72 -2.51 -3.18
N THR A 122 15.73 -2.29 -2.31
CA THR A 122 15.76 -1.22 -1.29
C THR A 122 15.23 -1.77 0.02
N ALA A 123 16.05 -2.45 0.82
CA ALA A 123 15.63 -3.02 2.11
C ALA A 123 15.96 -2.14 3.31
N SER A 124 16.69 -1.04 3.11
CA SER A 124 17.15 -0.11 4.14
C SER A 124 16.90 1.36 3.78
N VAL A 125 16.97 2.23 4.80
CA VAL A 125 16.86 3.69 4.63
C VAL A 125 18.05 4.24 3.84
N GLU A 126 19.23 3.66 4.04
CA GLU A 126 20.46 4.03 3.34
C GLU A 126 20.37 3.73 1.84
N GLU A 127 19.79 2.59 1.45
CA GLU A 127 19.54 2.29 0.04
C GLU A 127 18.49 3.23 -0.55
N ALA A 128 17.41 3.49 0.19
CA ALA A 128 16.35 4.40 -0.24
C ALA A 128 16.88 5.81 -0.52
N SER A 129 17.76 6.32 0.34
CA SER A 129 18.32 7.67 0.21
C SER A 129 19.21 7.88 -1.01
N ARG A 130 19.65 6.80 -1.68
CA ARG A 130 20.50 6.87 -2.89
C ARG A 130 19.69 6.98 -4.18
N LEU A 131 18.38 6.78 -4.13
CA LEU A 131 17.52 6.76 -5.30
C LEU A 131 17.01 8.16 -5.63
N CYS A 132 17.09 8.53 -6.92
CA CYS A 132 16.50 9.77 -7.44
C CYS A 132 15.25 9.43 -8.25
N LEU A 133 14.11 9.94 -7.81
CA LEU A 133 12.81 9.62 -8.39
C LEU A 133 12.33 10.66 -9.40
N ASP A 134 13.09 11.72 -9.65
CA ASP A 134 12.70 12.84 -10.53
C ASP A 134 12.30 12.35 -11.92
N ASN A 135 11.11 12.76 -12.35
CA ASN A 135 10.53 12.41 -13.66
C ASN A 135 10.43 10.89 -13.92
N ARG A 136 10.51 10.05 -12.88
CA ARG A 136 10.38 8.59 -12.98
C ARG A 136 8.94 8.12 -12.88
N TYR A 137 8.69 6.95 -13.44
CA TYR A 137 7.49 6.14 -13.24
C TYR A 137 7.86 4.99 -12.31
N VAL A 138 7.62 5.20 -11.02
CA VAL A 138 8.04 4.30 -9.96
C VAL A 138 6.98 3.25 -9.73
N VAL A 139 7.35 1.98 -9.80
CA VAL A 139 6.48 0.85 -9.45
C VAL A 139 6.96 0.28 -8.11
N LEU A 140 6.13 0.40 -7.07
CA LEU A 140 6.38 -0.19 -5.76
C LEU A 140 5.90 -1.64 -5.79
N LEU A 141 6.83 -2.57 -6.02
CA LEU A 141 6.52 -3.96 -6.36
C LEU A 141 5.91 -4.73 -5.18
N ASP A 142 6.47 -4.61 -3.99
CA ASP A 142 6.10 -5.35 -2.78
C ASP A 142 6.05 -4.45 -1.54
N MET A 143 5.73 -5.05 -0.39
CA MET A 143 5.59 -4.33 0.88
C MET A 143 6.95 -3.90 1.47
N PRO A 144 7.10 -2.60 1.82
CA PRO A 144 8.31 -2.13 2.48
C PRO A 144 8.51 -2.78 3.84
N THR A 145 9.76 -2.90 4.27
CA THR A 145 10.10 -3.46 5.60
C THR A 145 9.81 -2.49 6.73
N SER A 146 9.77 -1.18 6.43
CA SER A 146 9.41 -0.12 7.38
C SER A 146 8.82 1.09 6.66
N LEU A 147 8.09 1.92 7.41
CA LEU A 147 7.53 3.17 6.90
C LEU A 147 8.62 4.19 6.53
N GLU A 148 9.73 4.15 7.26
CA GLU A 148 10.85 5.08 7.09
C GLU A 148 11.52 4.95 5.73
N ILE A 149 11.52 3.76 5.13
CA ILE A 149 12.03 3.55 3.78
C ILE A 149 11.20 4.34 2.76
N ILE A 150 9.87 4.29 2.83
CA ILE A 150 8.99 5.04 1.91
C ILE A 150 9.15 6.55 2.14
N LYS A 151 9.22 6.98 3.41
CA LYS A 151 9.51 8.38 3.73
C LYS A 151 10.82 8.84 3.12
N MET A 152 11.87 8.02 3.21
CA MET A 152 13.18 8.36 2.65
C MET A 152 13.15 8.40 1.12
N LEU A 153 12.51 7.43 0.47
CA LEU A 153 12.33 7.42 -0.99
C LEU A 153 11.67 8.70 -1.51
N LEU A 154 10.66 9.20 -0.79
CA LEU A 154 9.86 10.36 -1.19
C LEU A 154 10.33 11.69 -0.58
N ARG A 155 11.45 11.68 0.16
CA ARG A 155 11.91 12.82 0.96
C ARG A 155 12.28 14.02 0.08
N SER A 156 13.13 13.79 -0.92
CA SER A 156 13.72 14.87 -1.72
C SER A 156 12.81 15.33 -2.85
N SER A 157 12.08 14.39 -3.46
CA SER A 157 11.16 14.70 -4.55
C SER A 157 10.10 13.61 -4.73
N LEU A 158 9.01 13.98 -5.40
CA LEU A 158 8.03 13.00 -5.85
C LEU A 158 8.34 12.61 -7.30
N PRO A 159 8.15 11.34 -7.66
CA PRO A 159 8.20 10.93 -9.06
C PRO A 159 7.07 11.57 -9.87
N ALA A 160 7.11 11.40 -11.20
CA ALA A 160 5.99 11.79 -12.04
C ALA A 160 4.78 10.85 -11.81
N ARG A 161 5.05 9.56 -11.57
CA ARG A 161 4.02 8.55 -11.31
C ARG A 161 4.49 7.55 -10.26
N ILE A 162 3.56 7.14 -9.39
CA ILE A 162 3.70 5.98 -8.50
C ILE A 162 2.67 4.95 -8.92
N TYR A 163 3.10 3.71 -9.14
CA TYR A 163 2.25 2.54 -9.33
C TYR A 163 2.38 1.67 -8.09
N ALA A 164 1.32 1.60 -7.28
CA ALA A 164 1.30 0.87 -6.02
C ALA A 164 0.80 -0.57 -6.25
N LEU A 165 1.73 -1.54 -6.32
CA LEU A 165 1.39 -2.97 -6.46
C LEU A 165 1.34 -3.66 -5.10
N PHE A 166 2.37 -3.47 -4.28
CA PHE A 166 2.53 -4.08 -2.95
C PHE A 166 2.25 -5.60 -2.93
N TYR A 167 2.80 -6.32 -3.90
CA TYR A 167 2.73 -7.78 -3.96
C TYR A 167 3.13 -8.43 -2.63
N GLN A 168 2.34 -9.41 -2.22
CA GLN A 168 2.63 -10.28 -1.09
C GLN A 168 2.53 -11.73 -1.56
N ARG A 169 3.63 -12.48 -1.37
CA ARG A 169 3.67 -13.92 -1.62
C ARG A 169 2.82 -14.72 -0.63
N GLU A 170 2.65 -14.19 0.59
CA GLU A 170 1.95 -14.87 1.68
C GLU A 170 0.49 -14.42 1.77
N THR A 171 -0.43 -15.23 1.23
CA THR A 171 -1.88 -15.01 1.38
C THR A 171 -2.43 -15.31 2.79
N HIS A 172 -1.57 -15.72 3.74
CA HIS A 172 -1.99 -16.27 5.03
C HIS A 172 -1.23 -15.73 6.24
N PHE A 173 -0.49 -14.62 6.14
CA PHE A 173 0.23 -14.06 7.27
C PHE A 173 -0.70 -13.38 8.30
N PHE A 174 -1.56 -14.17 8.94
CA PHE A 174 -2.22 -13.83 10.18
C PHE A 174 -3.10 -12.56 10.07
N ARG A 175 -4.30 -12.74 9.51
CA ARG A 175 -5.26 -11.66 9.18
C ARG A 175 -5.62 -10.72 10.34
N THR A 176 -5.34 -11.08 11.58
CA THR A 176 -5.71 -10.28 12.75
C THR A 176 -4.68 -10.40 13.88
N LEU A 177 -4.13 -9.27 14.33
CA LEU A 177 -3.34 -9.23 15.57
C LEU A 177 -4.21 -9.71 16.76
N PRO A 178 -3.73 -10.62 17.65
CA PRO A 178 -4.55 -11.08 18.76
C PRO A 178 -4.91 -9.92 19.68
N THR A 179 -6.19 -9.82 20.04
CA THR A 179 -6.68 -8.74 20.90
C THR A 179 -6.20 -8.93 22.34
N ARG A 180 -6.24 -7.86 23.13
CA ARG A 180 -5.94 -7.93 24.57
C ARG A 180 -6.79 -8.98 25.29
N ASP A 181 -8.03 -9.20 24.84
CA ASP A 181 -8.92 -10.21 25.43
C ASP A 181 -8.53 -11.64 25.02
N HIS A 182 -7.94 -11.86 23.84
CA HIS A 182 -7.33 -13.15 23.49
C HIS A 182 -6.19 -13.49 24.46
N PHE A 183 -5.29 -12.54 24.73
CA PHE A 183 -4.20 -12.72 25.68
C PHE A 183 -4.71 -12.99 27.10
N LYS A 184 -5.68 -12.20 27.59
CA LYS A 184 -6.29 -12.43 28.91
C LYS A 184 -6.89 -13.83 29.02
N TRP A 185 -7.63 -14.26 27.99
CA TRP A 185 -8.25 -15.57 27.95
C TRP A 185 -7.19 -16.68 27.98
N PHE A 186 -6.15 -16.57 27.16
CA PHE A 186 -5.09 -17.57 27.07
C PHE A 186 -4.31 -17.68 28.39
N TYR A 187 -4.00 -16.55 29.04
CA TYR A 187 -3.40 -16.54 30.36
C TYR A 187 -4.29 -17.21 31.42
N ALA A 188 -5.59 -16.90 31.44
CA ALA A 188 -6.54 -17.51 32.37
C ALA A 188 -6.70 -19.03 32.13
N PHE A 189 -6.64 -19.48 30.88
CA PHE A 189 -6.63 -20.89 30.51
C PHE A 189 -5.41 -21.61 31.10
N LEU A 190 -4.21 -21.05 30.88
CA LEU A 190 -2.97 -21.61 31.44
C LEU A 190 -3.01 -21.61 32.98
N ARG A 191 -3.61 -20.59 33.61
CA ARG A 191 -3.74 -20.52 35.08
C ARG A 191 -4.61 -21.62 35.65
N LYS A 192 -5.66 -22.02 34.93
CA LYS A 192 -6.53 -23.13 35.34
C LYS A 192 -5.89 -24.50 35.11
N LYS A 193 -5.08 -24.65 34.06
CA LYS A 193 -4.44 -25.93 33.70
C LYS A 193 -3.10 -26.16 34.39
N GLY A 194 -2.38 -25.11 34.76
CA GLY A 194 -1.03 -25.14 35.33
C GLY A 194 0.03 -25.50 34.27
N VAL A 195 -0.06 -26.72 33.76
CA VAL A 195 0.84 -27.29 32.73
C VAL A 195 0.01 -27.63 31.48
N PHE A 196 0.48 -27.22 30.30
CA PHE A 196 -0.22 -27.44 29.04
C PHE A 196 0.74 -27.84 27.92
N ASN A 197 0.49 -28.98 27.27
CA ASN A 197 1.29 -29.40 26.11
C ASN A 197 0.81 -28.66 24.85
N LEU A 198 1.47 -27.53 24.55
CA LEU A 198 1.17 -26.66 23.42
C LEU A 198 1.44 -27.35 22.08
N ALA A 199 2.52 -28.14 22.00
CA ALA A 199 2.87 -28.85 20.78
C ALA A 199 1.80 -29.89 20.38
N LYS A 200 1.25 -30.60 21.38
CA LYS A 200 0.25 -31.65 21.15
C LYS A 200 -1.17 -31.12 21.03
N TYR A 201 -1.57 -30.17 21.88
CA TYR A 201 -2.97 -29.72 22.02
C TYR A 201 -3.22 -28.29 21.51
N GLY A 202 -2.20 -27.61 21.01
CA GLY A 202 -2.33 -26.22 20.52
C GLY A 202 -3.35 -26.08 19.37
N GLY A 203 -3.40 -27.03 18.44
CA GLY A 203 -4.37 -27.02 17.34
C GLY A 203 -5.82 -27.29 17.76
N GLU A 204 -6.02 -28.11 18.78
CA GLU A 204 -7.36 -28.30 19.39
C GLU A 204 -7.82 -27.03 20.10
N LEU A 205 -6.93 -26.38 20.86
CA LEU A 205 -7.20 -25.10 21.50
C LEU A 205 -7.57 -24.02 20.48
N ALA A 206 -6.80 -23.94 19.40
CA ALA A 206 -7.03 -23.01 18.32
C ALA A 206 -8.43 -23.19 17.71
N ARG A 207 -8.78 -24.43 17.32
CA ARG A 207 -10.10 -24.76 16.77
C ARG A 207 -11.24 -24.44 17.74
N ALA A 208 -11.10 -24.81 19.01
CA ALA A 208 -12.12 -24.54 20.04
C ALA A 208 -12.37 -23.04 20.28
N ARG A 209 -11.40 -22.18 19.97
CA ARG A 209 -11.49 -20.73 20.13
C ARG A 209 -11.75 -19.95 18.85
N GLY A 210 -11.77 -20.63 17.69
CA GLY A 210 -11.83 -19.96 16.39
C GLY A 210 -10.54 -19.18 16.08
N TRP A 211 -9.41 -19.61 16.63
CA TRP A 211 -8.09 -19.06 16.36
C TRP A 211 -7.31 -19.96 15.40
N THR A 212 -6.25 -19.41 14.80
CA THR A 212 -5.27 -20.23 14.07
C THR A 212 -4.25 -20.85 15.04
N GLU A 213 -3.60 -21.95 14.65
CA GLU A 213 -2.49 -22.51 15.42
C GLU A 213 -1.36 -21.51 15.63
N GLU A 214 -1.06 -20.75 14.58
CA GLU A 214 -0.10 -19.65 14.65
C GLU A 214 -0.49 -18.64 15.72
N THR A 215 -1.79 -18.35 15.90
CA THR A 215 -2.27 -17.42 16.93
C THR A 215 -1.93 -17.89 18.32
N VAL A 216 -2.17 -19.17 18.59
CA VAL A 216 -1.84 -19.79 19.87
C VAL A 216 -0.32 -19.80 20.09
N ARG A 217 0.47 -20.18 19.07
CA ARG A 217 1.94 -20.17 19.14
C ARG A 217 2.50 -18.76 19.35
N PHE A 218 1.94 -17.76 18.67
CA PHE A 218 2.33 -16.36 18.81
C PHE A 218 2.09 -15.85 20.23
N MET A 219 0.89 -16.07 20.79
CA MET A 219 0.59 -15.65 22.16
C MET A 219 1.51 -16.34 23.17
N ALA A 220 1.82 -17.62 22.98
CA ALA A 220 2.77 -18.34 23.82
C ALA A 220 4.19 -17.74 23.71
N LYS A 221 4.66 -17.45 22.49
CA LYS A 221 5.97 -16.82 22.29
C LYS A 221 6.06 -15.45 22.98
N VAL A 222 5.03 -14.62 22.85
CA VAL A 222 4.95 -13.32 23.55
C VAL A 222 4.99 -13.53 25.07
N PHE A 223 4.25 -14.48 25.62
CA PHE A 223 4.29 -14.78 27.05
C PHE A 223 5.63 -15.32 27.53
N LEU A 224 6.35 -16.08 26.70
CA LEU A 224 7.70 -16.55 27.01
C LEU A 224 8.69 -15.37 27.09
N GLU A 225 8.64 -14.44 26.13
CA GLU A 225 9.46 -13.22 26.12
C GLU A 225 9.14 -12.26 27.28
N LEU A 226 7.90 -12.28 27.76
CA LEU A 226 7.45 -11.54 28.94
C LEU A 226 7.64 -12.29 30.25
N GLU A 227 8.22 -13.50 30.22
CA GLU A 227 8.48 -14.34 31.40
C GLU A 227 7.20 -14.70 32.18
N PHE A 228 6.04 -14.70 31.51
CA PHE A 228 4.78 -15.15 32.09
C PHE A 228 4.70 -16.67 32.12
N ILE A 229 5.35 -17.33 31.16
CA ILE A 229 5.40 -18.78 31.03
C ILE A 229 6.84 -19.25 30.84
N THR A 230 7.09 -20.51 31.19
CA THR A 230 8.27 -21.27 30.79
C THR A 230 7.87 -22.37 29.79
N GLN A 231 8.79 -22.81 28.96
CA GLN A 231 8.55 -23.87 27.98
C GLN A 231 9.66 -24.95 28.05
N GLN A 232 9.25 -26.22 28.10
CA GLN A 232 10.12 -27.40 28.01
C GLN A 232 9.45 -28.43 27.10
N ASP A 233 10.13 -28.90 26.06
CA ASP A 233 9.63 -29.94 25.13
C ASP A 233 8.21 -29.68 24.58
N GLY A 234 7.90 -28.42 24.28
CA GLY A 234 6.58 -28.01 23.79
C GLY A 234 5.48 -27.97 24.85
N VAL A 235 5.82 -28.22 26.11
CA VAL A 235 4.97 -28.05 27.29
C VAL A 235 5.21 -26.68 27.89
N VAL A 236 4.15 -25.90 28.05
CA VAL A 236 4.19 -24.59 28.69
C VAL A 236 3.63 -24.65 30.11
N SER A 237 4.24 -23.91 31.02
CA SER A 237 3.80 -23.77 32.41
C SER A 237 3.85 -22.31 32.84
N LEU A 238 2.92 -21.88 33.68
CA LEU A 238 2.95 -20.52 34.22
C LEU A 238 4.05 -20.34 35.27
N VAL A 239 4.67 -19.18 35.22
CA VAL A 239 5.55 -18.71 36.30
C VAL A 239 4.65 -18.28 37.48
N PRO A 240 4.88 -18.79 38.71
CA PRO A 240 4.14 -18.34 39.88
C PRO A 240 4.50 -16.89 40.19
N GLN A 241 3.50 -16.00 40.17
CA GLN A 241 3.64 -14.55 40.41
C GLN A 241 4.63 -13.86 39.44
N PRO A 242 4.33 -13.81 38.14
CA PRO A 242 5.19 -13.12 37.20
C PRO A 242 5.20 -11.61 37.47
N ALA A 243 6.30 -10.94 37.14
CA ALA A 243 6.36 -9.49 37.16
C ALA A 243 5.29 -8.91 36.21
N LYS A 244 4.68 -7.78 36.60
CA LYS A 244 3.70 -7.12 35.74
C LYS A 244 4.43 -6.45 34.57
N ARG A 245 4.22 -6.96 33.35
CA ARG A 245 4.83 -6.45 32.11
C ARG A 245 3.76 -6.15 31.06
N ASP A 246 4.03 -5.19 30.19
CA ASP A 246 3.15 -4.84 29.07
C ASP A 246 3.46 -5.68 27.82
N LEU A 247 2.44 -5.92 26.97
CA LEU A 247 2.63 -6.67 25.72
C LEU A 247 3.62 -5.97 24.78
N SER A 248 3.67 -4.64 24.79
CA SER A 248 4.61 -3.83 24.00
C SER A 248 6.08 -4.02 24.41
N GLU A 249 6.36 -4.66 25.55
CA GLU A 249 7.73 -5.04 25.91
C GLU A 249 8.24 -6.25 25.12
N SER A 250 7.35 -7.08 24.56
CA SER A 250 7.71 -8.24 23.74
C SER A 250 8.18 -7.81 22.35
N PRO A 251 9.42 -8.17 21.93
CA PRO A 251 9.89 -7.93 20.57
C PRO A 251 8.99 -8.57 19.50
N THR A 252 8.50 -9.79 19.74
CA THR A 252 7.58 -10.47 18.81
C THR A 252 6.27 -9.70 18.66
N TYR A 253 5.71 -9.18 19.76
CA TYR A 253 4.49 -8.40 19.72
C TYR A 253 4.68 -7.09 18.95
N ARG A 254 5.71 -6.30 19.28
CA ARG A 254 6.01 -5.04 18.57
C ARG A 254 6.25 -5.25 17.08
N PHE A 255 7.00 -6.29 16.71
CA PHE A 255 7.27 -6.60 15.31
C PHE A 255 5.98 -6.91 14.54
N LYS A 256 5.11 -7.78 15.11
CA LYS A 256 3.85 -8.12 14.45
C LYS A 256 2.88 -6.94 14.38
N GLN A 257 2.87 -6.09 15.41
CA GLN A 257 2.11 -4.85 15.41
C GLN A 257 2.58 -3.91 14.28
N ALA A 258 3.89 -3.65 14.17
CA ALA A 258 4.45 -2.80 13.11
C ALA A 258 4.14 -3.35 11.71
N GLN A 259 4.23 -4.67 11.49
CA GLN A 259 3.84 -5.29 10.22
C GLN A 259 2.36 -5.08 9.91
N PHE A 260 1.47 -5.27 10.90
CA PHE A 260 0.03 -5.06 10.73
C PHE A 260 -0.31 -3.59 10.42
N GLU A 261 0.37 -2.64 11.07
CA GLU A 261 0.22 -1.21 10.79
C GLU A 261 0.63 -0.86 9.35
N LEU A 262 1.74 -1.41 8.85
CA LEU A 262 2.17 -1.25 7.47
C LEU A 262 1.15 -1.82 6.48
N GLU A 263 0.65 -3.04 6.72
CA GLU A 263 -0.35 -3.67 5.85
C GLU A 263 -1.66 -2.87 5.80
N ASN A 264 -2.14 -2.37 6.95
CA ASN A 264 -3.32 -1.51 6.97
C ASN A 264 -3.11 -0.23 6.15
N LEU A 265 -1.92 0.34 6.20
CA LEU A 265 -1.59 1.58 5.51
C LEU A 265 -1.45 1.40 4.00
N PHE A 266 -0.79 0.32 3.55
CA PHE A 266 -0.44 0.14 2.15
C PHE A 266 -1.38 -0.81 1.39
N LEU A 267 -1.96 -1.82 2.04
CA LEU A 267 -2.79 -2.83 1.38
C LEU A 267 -4.29 -2.65 1.62
N TYR A 268 -4.67 -2.42 2.88
CA TYR A 268 -6.09 -2.40 3.26
C TYR A 268 -6.70 -0.99 3.31
N SER A 269 -5.89 0.04 3.10
CA SER A 269 -6.32 1.43 3.02
C SER A 269 -7.10 1.71 1.73
N THR A 270 -8.03 2.67 1.78
CA THR A 270 -8.66 3.20 0.57
C THR A 270 -7.64 3.92 -0.31
N TYR A 271 -7.98 4.14 -1.58
CA TYR A 271 -7.17 4.95 -2.50
C TYR A 271 -6.79 6.32 -1.89
N GLU A 272 -7.78 7.04 -1.37
CA GLU A 272 -7.58 8.36 -0.74
C GLU A 272 -6.63 8.30 0.47
N GLN A 273 -6.76 7.26 1.30
CA GLN A 273 -5.90 7.06 2.45
C GLN A 273 -4.46 6.75 2.03
N LEU A 274 -4.26 5.89 1.03
CA LEU A 274 -2.95 5.57 0.47
C LEU A 274 -2.31 6.81 -0.17
N LYS A 275 -3.09 7.55 -0.96
CA LYS A 275 -2.66 8.80 -1.60
C LYS A 275 -2.19 9.81 -0.58
N ARG A 276 -3.02 10.09 0.42
CA ARG A 276 -2.70 10.99 1.52
C ARG A 276 -1.43 10.54 2.25
N CYS A 277 -1.35 9.26 2.60
CA CYS A 277 -0.20 8.67 3.25
C CYS A 277 1.10 8.92 2.47
N LEU A 278 1.15 8.59 1.18
CA LEU A 278 2.35 8.75 0.36
C LEU A 278 2.74 10.22 0.17
N PHE A 279 1.77 11.11 0.00
CA PHE A 279 2.04 12.52 -0.31
C PHE A 279 2.26 13.42 0.91
N GLU A 280 1.71 13.09 2.08
CA GLU A 280 2.01 13.78 3.35
C GLU A 280 3.42 13.45 3.89
N MET A 281 3.98 12.29 3.52
CA MET A 281 5.36 11.93 3.88
C MET A 281 6.40 12.92 3.33
N LYS A 282 6.09 13.60 2.23
CA LYS A 282 6.93 14.70 1.69
C LYS A 282 6.91 15.94 2.61
N GLY A 283 5.78 16.23 3.24
CA GLY A 283 5.51 17.50 3.93
C GLY A 283 5.94 17.54 5.41
N SER A 284 6.37 16.42 5.98
CA SER A 284 6.60 16.26 7.42
C SER A 284 7.88 16.93 7.96
N GLN A 285 8.62 17.71 7.15
CA GLN A 285 9.77 18.51 7.62
C GLN A 285 9.49 20.02 7.71
N THR A 286 8.32 20.52 7.27
CA THR A 286 8.06 21.97 7.26
C THR A 286 7.65 22.57 8.61
N TYR A 287 7.53 21.78 9.68
CA TYR A 287 7.06 22.24 10.99
C TYR A 287 8.14 22.35 12.09
N GLU A 288 9.37 21.87 11.85
CA GLU A 288 10.46 21.97 12.84
C GLU A 288 11.42 23.15 12.63
N GLU A 289 11.40 23.82 11.47
CA GLU A 289 12.29 24.97 11.18
C GLU A 289 11.64 26.34 11.44
N ALA A 290 10.40 26.39 11.95
CA ALA A 290 9.72 27.65 12.28
C ALA A 290 9.85 28.06 13.77
N ASN A 291 10.63 27.34 14.58
CA ASN A 291 10.86 27.63 16.00
C ASN A 291 12.35 27.58 16.39
N VAL A 292 13.19 28.36 15.69
CA VAL A 292 14.49 28.84 16.22
C VAL A 292 14.66 30.30 15.84
#